data_AF-A0A380KQN7-F1
#
_entry.id   AF-A0A380KQN7-F1
#
_cell.length_a   1.000
_cell.length_b   1.000
_cell.length_c   1.000
_cell.angle_alpha   90.00
_cell.angle_beta   90.00
_cell.angle_gamma   90.00
#
_symmetry.space_group_name_H-M   'P 1'
#
loop_
_entity.id
_entity.type
_entity.pdbx_description
1 polymer ?
#
loop_
_entity_poly.entity_id
_entity_poly.type
_entity_poly.pdbx_seq_one_letter_code
_entity_poly.pdbx_strand_id
1 'polypeptide(L)' 'MHPAPVNRDVEIADHLVEAPKARIVAQMANGVFVRMAIIEAILNGRNDKV' A
#
# COMPACT_ATOMS: atom_id res chain seq x y z
N MET A 1 0.97 8.26 -5.87
CA MET A 1 1.16 7.30 -4.75
C MET A 1 1.25 8.13 -3.49
N HIS A 2 0.56 7.75 -2.43
CA HIS A 2 0.65 8.39 -1.12
C HIS A 2 0.01 7.45 -0.08
N PRO A 3 0.66 7.20 1.07
CA PRO A 3 0.00 6.50 2.17
C PRO A 3 -1.15 7.37 2.73
N ALA A 4 -2.30 6.78 3.03
CA ALA A 4 -3.39 7.51 3.68
C ALA A 4 -3.16 7.64 5.21
N PRO A 5 -3.76 8.62 5.89
CA PRO A 5 -4.63 9.69 5.38
C PRO A 5 -3.88 10.78 4.59
N VAL A 6 -4.61 11.55 3.78
CA VAL A 6 -4.05 12.65 2.96
C VAL A 6 -4.50 14.00 3.50
N ASN A 7 -3.56 14.93 3.70
CA ASN A 7 -3.81 16.34 4.02
C ASN A 7 -4.06 17.14 2.72
N ARG A 8 -5.31 17.18 2.27
CA ARG A 8 -5.73 17.86 1.03
C ARG A 8 -5.36 19.36 1.06
N ASP A 9 -4.88 19.84 -0.09
CA ASP A 9 -4.39 21.20 -0.33
C ASP A 9 -3.22 21.66 0.56
N VAL A 10 -2.62 20.73 1.31
CA VAL A 10 -1.38 20.95 2.07
C VAL A 10 -0.24 20.14 1.46
N GLU A 11 -0.41 18.82 1.36
CA GLU A 11 0.62 17.93 0.79
C GLU A 11 0.28 17.48 -0.65
N ILE A 12 -1.00 17.39 -0.98
CA ILE A 12 -1.50 17.05 -2.32
C ILE A 12 -2.71 17.94 -2.64
N ALA A 13 -2.70 18.55 -3.82
CA ALA A 13 -3.85 19.30 -4.32
C ALA A 13 -5.09 18.40 -4.41
N ASP A 14 -6.24 18.88 -3.94
CA ASP A 14 -7.47 18.10 -3.78
C ASP A 14 -7.84 17.29 -5.04
N HIS A 15 -7.83 17.94 -6.20
CA HIS A 15 -8.18 17.34 -7.49
C HIS A 15 -7.23 16.20 -7.95
N LEU A 16 -6.03 16.08 -7.36
CA LEU A 16 -5.08 15.01 -7.67
C LEU A 16 -5.32 13.74 -6.86
N VAL A 17 -6.03 13.81 -5.73
CA VAL A 17 -6.25 12.65 -4.83
C VAL A 17 -7.06 11.57 -5.53
N GLU A 18 -8.04 11.96 -6.35
CA GLU A 18 -8.97 11.08 -7.06
C GLU A 18 -8.81 11.14 -8.59
N ALA A 19 -7.74 11.77 -9.07
CA ALA A 19 -7.47 11.88 -10.50
C ALA A 19 -7.34 10.49 -11.17
N PRO A 20 -7.61 10.34 -12.48
CA PRO A 20 -7.52 9.04 -13.16
C PRO A 20 -6.15 8.34 -13.07
N LYS A 21 -5.08 9.11 -12.87
CA LYS A 21 -3.71 8.60 -12.70
C LYS A 21 -3.31 8.43 -11.22
N ALA A 22 -4.18 8.78 -10.29
CA ALA A 22 -3.94 8.59 -8.86
C ALA A 22 -3.86 7.09 -8.54
N ARG A 23 -3.01 6.76 -7.57
CA ARG A 23 -2.74 5.38 -7.17
C ARG A 23 -2.87 5.16 -5.66
N ILE A 24 -3.47 6.11 -4.94
CA ILE A 24 -3.60 6.07 -3.48
C ILE A 24 -4.45 4.86 -3.05
N VAL A 25 -5.62 4.68 -3.67
CA VAL A 25 -6.49 3.53 -3.39
C VAL A 25 -5.83 2.21 -3.80
N ALA A 26 -5.23 2.16 -4.99
CA ALA A 26 -4.51 0.97 -5.47
C ALA A 26 -3.36 0.58 -4.54
N GLN A 27 -2.59 1.56 -4.05
CA GLN A 27 -1.51 1.35 -3.08
C GLN A 27 -2.05 0.76 -1.77
N MET A 28 -3.16 1.28 -1.24
CA MET A 28 -3.77 0.77 -0.01
C MET A 28 -4.23 -0.70 -0.17
N ALA A 29 -4.90 -1.01 -1.28
CA ALA A 29 -5.31 -2.37 -1.61
C ALA A 29 -4.10 -3.30 -1.73
N ASN A 30 -3.07 -2.88 -2.46
CA ASN A 30 -1.82 -3.63 -2.62
C ASN A 30 -1.11 -3.87 -1.28
N GLY A 31 -1.21 -2.92 -0.33
CA GLY A 31 -0.65 -3.09 1.01
C GLY A 31 -1.22 -4.29 1.77
N VAL A 32 -2.49 -4.67 1.55
CA VAL A 32 -3.07 -5.89 2.14
C VAL A 32 -2.40 -7.13 1.57
N PHE A 33 -2.32 -7.23 0.25
CA PHE A 33 -1.71 -8.38 -0.42
C PHE A 33 -0.23 -8.54 -0.06
N VAL A 34 0.52 -7.44 0.04
CA VAL A 34 1.92 -7.47 0.48
C VAL A 34 2.05 -8.02 1.90
N ARG A 35 1.22 -7.57 2.84
CA ARG A 35 1.25 -8.11 4.21
C ARG A 35 0.88 -9.59 4.26
N MET A 36 -0.11 -10.02 3.48
CA MET A 36 -0.48 -11.44 3.38
C MET A 36 0.69 -12.27 2.87
N ALA A 37 1.35 -11.83 1.79
CA ALA A 37 2.52 -12.51 1.23
C ALA A 37 3.69 -12.56 2.23
N ILE A 38 3.95 -11.47 2.95
CA ILE A 38 4.99 -11.45 4.00
C ILE A 38 4.67 -12.43 5.12
N ILE A 39 3.41 -12.46 5.59
CA ILE A 39 2.98 -13.39 6.65
C ILE A 39 3.11 -14.84 6.16
N GLU A 40 2.64 -15.14 4.95
CA GLU A 40 2.76 -16.47 4.33
C GLU A 40 4.22 -16.89 4.21
N ALA A 41 5.09 -16.03 3.69
CA ALA A 41 6.52 -16.28 3.55
C ALA A 41 7.20 -16.53 4.91
N ILE A 42 6.82 -15.81 5.97
CA ILE A 42 7.37 -16.02 7.32
C ILE A 42 6.88 -17.33 7.93
N LEU A 43 5.60 -17.67 7.76
CA LEU A 43 5.01 -18.89 8.30
C LEU A 43 5.54 -20.15 7.59
N ASN A 44 5.73 -20.08 6.27
CA ASN A 44 6.19 -21.21 5.46
C ASN A 44 7.72 -21.26 5.34
N GLY A 45 8.41 -20.12 5.38
CA GLY A 45 9.87 -20.01 5.27
C GLY A 45 10.65 -20.29 6.57
N ARG A 46 9.98 -20.53 7.70
CA ARG A 46 10.64 -20.93 8.96
C ARG A 46 11.07 -22.40 9.00
N ASN A 47 10.80 -23.18 7.94
CA ASN A 47 11.27 -24.56 7.79
C ASN A 47 12.53 -24.70 6.93
N ASP A 48 12.96 -23.65 6.24
CA ASP A 48 14.25 -23.64 5.54
C ASP A 48 15.34 -23.21 6.52
N LYS A 49 15.68 -24.13 7.43
CA LYS A 49 16.94 -24.07 8.16
C LYS A 49 18.06 -24.29 7.13
N VAL A 50 18.70 -23.20 6.72
CA VAL A 50 20.10 -23.23 6.27
C VAL A 50 20.97 -23.68 7.44
#